data_AF-A0AAQ4D6M0-F1
#
_entry.id   AF-A0AAQ4D6M0-F1
#
_cell.length_a   1.000
_cell.length_b   1.000
_cell.length_c   1.000
_cell.angle_alpha   90.00
_cell.angle_beta   90.00
_cell.angle_gamma   90.00
#
_symmetry.space_group_name_H-M   'P 1'
#
loop_
_entity.id
_entity.type
_entity.pdbx_description
1 polymer ?
#
loop_
_entity_poly.entity_id
_entity_poly.type
_entity_poly.pdbx_seq_one_letter_code
_entity_poly.pdbx_strand_id
1 'polypeptide(L)'
;MVDLDKSAIDVAFRPTIPHCSMATLIGLAIRVKLLRSLPPAFKLDVRILPGTHVSEAAINKQLDDKERVAAALENSHLLQVVNRCLLTH
;
A
#
# COMPACT_ATOMS: atom_id res chain seq x y z
N MET A 1 17.06 14.20 -25.05
CA MET A 1 15.85 14.40 -24.23
C MET A 1 16.05 13.57 -22.98
N VAL A 2 16.20 14.21 -21.83
CA VAL A 2 16.29 13.50 -20.55
C VAL A 2 14.85 13.41 -20.05
N ASP A 3 14.25 12.22 -20.07
CA ASP A 3 12.88 12.03 -19.61
C ASP A 3 12.73 12.47 -18.15
N LEU A 4 11.93 13.51 -17.93
CA LEU A 4 11.61 14.08 -16.62
C LEU A 4 10.61 13.22 -15.81
N ASP A 5 10.20 12.06 -16.32
CA ASP A 5 9.07 11.27 -15.79
C ASP A 5 9.46 10.11 -14.85
N LYS A 6 10.54 10.25 -14.07
CA LYS A 6 11.00 9.21 -13.11
C LYS A 6 10.43 9.36 -11.69
N SER A 7 9.26 9.98 -11.52
CA SER A 7 8.62 10.13 -10.20
C SER A 7 7.62 9.01 -9.90
N ALA A 8 7.93 7.76 -10.26
CA ALA A 8 7.09 6.60 -9.95
C ALA A 8 7.83 5.65 -8.99
N ILE A 9 7.14 5.21 -7.94
CA ILE A 9 7.65 4.30 -6.91
C ILE A 9 6.75 3.07 -6.93
N ASP A 10 7.32 1.94 -7.30
CA ASP A 10 6.68 0.62 -7.30
C ASP A 10 7.21 -0.19 -6.11
N VAL A 11 6.32 -0.63 -5.23
CA VAL A 11 6.66 -1.48 -4.09
C VAL A 11 5.95 -2.81 -4.19
N ALA A 12 6.74 -3.86 -4.38
CA ALA A 12 6.27 -5.23 -4.35
C ALA A 12 6.58 -5.85 -2.97
N PHE A 13 5.57 -6.40 -2.29
CA PHE A 13 5.75 -7.07 -1.00
C PHE A 13 5.26 -8.53 -1.04
N ARG A 14 5.88 -9.37 -0.20
CA ARG A 14 5.53 -10.79 -0.03
C ARG A 14 4.83 -10.98 1.31
N PRO A 15 3.56 -11.40 1.34
CA PRO A 15 2.88 -11.78 2.56
C PRO A 15 3.58 -12.96 3.25
N THR A 16 3.42 -13.07 4.56
CA THR A 16 4.03 -14.15 5.36
C THR A 16 3.49 -15.54 4.99
N ILE A 17 2.21 -15.60 4.60
CA ILE A 17 1.50 -16.82 4.20
C ILE A 17 0.53 -16.52 3.03
N PRO A 18 0.21 -17.53 2.19
CA PRO A 18 -0.63 -17.34 0.99
C PRO A 18 -2.12 -17.03 1.28
N HIS A 19 -2.57 -17.15 2.53
CA HIS A 19 -3.92 -16.83 3.00
C HIS A 19 -3.92 -15.72 4.07
N CYS A 20 -2.94 -14.83 4.03
CA CYS A 20 -2.78 -13.79 5.03
C CYS A 20 -3.94 -12.78 4.98
N SER A 21 -4.84 -12.82 5.97
CA SER A 21 -5.91 -11.83 6.12
C SER A 21 -5.40 -10.40 6.33
N MET A 22 -4.14 -10.25 6.76
CA MET A 22 -3.48 -8.97 6.99
C MET A 22 -2.73 -8.43 5.76
N ALA A 23 -2.72 -9.15 4.62
CA ALA A 23 -2.01 -8.71 3.43
C ALA A 23 -2.48 -7.32 2.95
N THR A 24 -3.78 -7.05 2.98
CA THR A 24 -4.34 -5.72 2.65
C THR A 24 -3.88 -4.64 3.64
N LEU A 25 -3.85 -4.95 4.95
CA LEU A 25 -3.40 -4.01 5.97
C LEU A 25 -1.91 -3.67 5.83
N ILE A 26 -1.09 -4.66 5.51
CA ILE A 26 0.35 -4.45 5.23
C ILE A 26 0.52 -3.53 4.03
N GLY A 27 -0.18 -3.80 2.92
CA GLY A 27 -0.14 -2.95 1.72
C GLY A 27 -0.61 -1.52 1.98
N LEU A 28 -1.69 -1.35 2.75
CA LEU A 28 -2.18 -0.03 3.17
C LEU A 28 -1.15 0.70 4.04
N ALA A 29 -0.53 0.03 5.01
CA ALA A 29 0.47 0.64 5.86
C ALA A 29 1.69 1.13 5.05
N ILE A 30 2.18 0.31 4.11
CA ILE A 30 3.26 0.69 3.20
C ILE A 30 2.86 1.93 2.39
N ARG A 31 1.69 1.91 1.74
CA ARG A 31 1.20 3.02 0.91
C ARG A 31 1.08 4.32 1.71
N VAL A 32 0.54 4.25 2.93
CA VAL A 32 0.39 5.39 3.83
C VAL A 32 1.75 5.93 4.28
N LYS A 33 2.70 5.06 4.62
CA LYS A 33 4.04 5.48 5.01
C LYS A 33 4.72 6.24 3.88
N LEU A 34 4.66 5.71 2.66
CA LEU A 34 5.20 6.36 1.48
C LEU A 34 4.50 7.69 1.19
N LEU A 35 3.17 7.72 1.25
CA LEU A 35 2.38 8.93 1.03
C LEU A 35 2.70 10.03 2.04
N ARG A 36 3.00 9.67 3.30
CA ARG A 36 3.40 10.62 4.36
C ARG A 36 4.86 11.05 4.28
N SER A 37 5.73 10.21 3.74
CA SER A 37 7.17 10.46 3.69
C SER A 37 7.64 11.09 2.38
N LEU A 38 6.83 11.02 1.31
CA LEU A 38 7.19 11.49 -0.03
C LEU A 38 6.28 12.62 -0.49
N PRO A 39 6.78 13.54 -1.35
CA PRO A 39 5.95 14.56 -1.98
C PRO A 39 4.81 13.94 -2.82
N PRO A 40 3.63 14.60 -2.92
CA PRO A 40 2.48 14.08 -3.68
C PRO A 40 2.72 14.05 -5.20
N ALA A 41 3.83 14.59 -5.68
CA ALA A 41 4.25 14.51 -7.07
C ALA A 41 4.66 13.08 -7.50
N PHE A 42 4.90 12.17 -6.55
CA PHE A 42 5.27 10.79 -6.85
C PHE A 42 4.03 9.91 -7.06
N LYS A 43 4.03 9.12 -8.15
CA LYS A 43 3.06 8.03 -8.35
C LYS A 43 3.49 6.84 -7.51
N LEU A 44 2.65 6.44 -6.55
CA LEU A 44 2.87 5.28 -5.70
C LEU A 44 2.06 4.10 -6.22
N ASP A 45 2.72 3.00 -6.53
CA ASP A 45 2.13 1.69 -6.81
C ASP A 45 2.58 0.69 -5.73
N VAL A 46 1.64 -0.04 -5.14
CA VAL A 46 1.92 -1.01 -4.07
C VAL A 46 1.15 -2.29 -4.38
N ARG A 47 1.90 -3.38 -4.51
CA ARG A 47 1.38 -4.64 -5.06
C ARG A 47 1.99 -5.84 -4.35
N ILE A 48 1.22 -6.91 -4.29
CA ILE A 48 1.66 -8.22 -3.83
C ILE A 48 2.46 -8.88 -4.95
N LEU A 49 3.56 -9.53 -4.59
CA LEU A 49 4.36 -10.34 -5.50
C LEU A 49 3.51 -11.46 -6.12
N PRO A 50 3.57 -11.68 -7.45
CA PRO A 50 2.74 -12.67 -8.11
C PRO A 50 3.03 -14.08 -7.61
N GLY A 51 1.98 -14.88 -7.43
CA GLY A 51 2.05 -16.24 -6.91
C GLY A 51 2.32 -16.33 -5.40
N THR A 52 2.26 -15.22 -4.65
CA THR A 52 2.54 -15.22 -3.21
C THR A 52 1.28 -15.17 -2.34
N HIS A 53 0.12 -14.85 -2.91
CA HIS A 53 -1.14 -14.81 -2.18
C HIS A 53 -2.33 -15.20 -3.06
N VAL A 54 -3.27 -15.98 -2.53
CA VAL A 54 -4.41 -16.49 -3.32
C VAL A 54 -5.35 -15.39 -3.82
N SER A 55 -5.45 -14.30 -3.06
CA SER A 55 -6.28 -13.13 -3.40
C SER A 55 -5.45 -11.94 -3.88
N GLU A 56 -4.23 -12.16 -4.38
CA GLU A 56 -3.32 -11.08 -4.79
C GLU A 56 -3.96 -10.08 -5.77
N ALA A 57 -4.71 -10.56 -6.77
CA ALA A 57 -5.36 -9.69 -7.75
C ALA A 57 -6.43 -8.79 -7.11
N ALA A 58 -7.22 -9.34 -6.17
CA ALA A 58 -8.24 -8.57 -5.46
C ALA A 58 -7.60 -7.52 -4.54
N ILE A 59 -6.53 -7.89 -3.84
CA ILE A 59 -5.82 -6.97 -2.95
C ILE A 59 -5.11 -5.88 -3.74
N ASN A 60 -4.42 -6.22 -4.83
CA ASN A 60 -3.75 -5.25 -5.70
C ASN A 60 -4.77 -4.24 -6.26
N LYS A 61 -5.94 -4.72 -6.70
CA LYS A 61 -7.03 -3.83 -7.15
C LYS A 61 -7.54 -2.90 -6.04
N GLN A 62 -7.66 -3.40 -4.80
CA GLN A 62 -8.04 -2.57 -3.66
C GLN A 62 -6.98 -1.52 -3.31
N LEU A 63 -5.70 -1.89 -3.40
CA LEU A 63 -4.59 -0.98 -3.11
C LEU A 63 -4.45 0.09 -4.19
N ASP A 64 -4.67 -0.23 -5.47
CA ASP A 64 -4.55 0.72 -6.57
C ASP A 64 -5.63 1.81 -6.54
N ASP A 65 -6.84 1.46 -6.08
CA ASP A 65 -7.98 2.37 -5.94
C ASP A 65 -7.75 3.45 -4.88
N LYS A 66 -7.41 4.67 -5.35
CA LYS A 66 -7.12 5.84 -4.50
C LYS A 66 -8.30 6.27 -3.66
N GLU A 67 -9.53 6.16 -4.16
CA GLU A 67 -10.73 6.56 -3.41
C GLU A 67 -11.00 5.57 -2.27
N ARG A 68 -10.85 4.27 -2.54
CA ARG A 68 -10.93 3.25 -1.49
C ARG A 68 -9.85 3.41 -0.44
N VAL A 69 -8.61 3.68 -0.84
CA VAL A 69 -7.53 3.93 0.12
C VAL A 69 -7.82 5.18 0.95
N ALA A 70 -8.28 6.28 0.33
CA ALA A 70 -8.65 7.50 1.06
C ALA A 70 -9.78 7.24 2.08
N ALA A 71 -10.86 6.57 1.66
CA ALA A 71 -11.97 6.21 2.54
C ALA A 71 -11.53 5.29 3.70
N ALA A 72 -10.58 4.38 3.46
CA ALA A 72 -10.02 3.55 4.52
C ALA A 72 -9.20 4.36 5.54
N LEU A 73 -8.57 5.46 5.12
CA LEU A 73 -7.80 6.35 6.01
C LEU A 73 -8.68 7.35 6.76
N GLU A 74 -9.83 7.71 6.22
CA GLU A 74 -10.83 8.51 6.94
C GLU A 74 -11.50 7.70 8.07
N ASN A 75 -11.45 6.37 8.00
CA ASN A 75 -11.94 5.51 9.07
C ASN A 75 -10.95 5.50 10.27
N SER A 76 -11.36 6.13 11.36
CA SER A 76 -10.58 6.24 12.61
C SER A 76 -10.03 4.89 13.12
N HIS A 77 -10.78 3.79 12.98
CA HIS A 77 -10.33 2.48 13.44
C HIS A 77 -9.19 1.94 12.57
N LEU A 78 -9.36 1.98 11.24
CA LEU A 78 -8.33 1.54 10.30
C LEU A 78 -7.10 2.42 10.38
N LEU A 79 -7.27 3.74 10.48
CA LEU A 79 -6.18 4.68 10.66
C LEU A 79 -5.39 4.39 11.95
N GLN A 80 -6.06 4.07 13.06
CA GLN A 80 -5.38 3.69 14.30
C GLN A 80 -4.56 2.40 14.14
N VAL A 81 -5.11 1.38 13.49
CA VAL A 81 -4.40 0.11 13.23
C VAL A 81 -3.18 0.35 12.33
N VAL A 82 -3.36 1.09 11.23
CA VAL A 82 -2.26 1.44 10.32
C VAL A 82 -1.20 2.27 11.04
N ASN A 83 -1.59 3.28 11.80
CA ASN A 83 -0.63 4.05 12.60
C ASN A 83 0.10 3.16 13.60
N ARG A 84 -0.56 2.19 14.24
CA ARG A 84 0.10 1.21 15.11
C ARG A 84 1.13 0.36 14.37
N CYS A 85 0.86 -0.03 13.12
CA CYS A 85 1.85 -0.73 12.28
C CYS A 85 3.03 0.17 11.86
N LEU A 86 2.84 1.49 11.81
CA LEU A 86 3.87 2.47 11.43
C LEU A 86 4.63 3.07 12.61
N LEU A 87 4.09 2.94 13.82
CA LEU A 87 4.71 3.39 15.05
C LEU A 87 5.94 2.53 15.33
N THR A 88 7.09 3.14 15.16
CA THR A 88 8.38 2.62 15.58
C THR A 88 8.50 2.93 17.07
N HIS A 89 8.52 1.89 17.90
CA HIS A 89 8.90 1.98 19.30
C HIS A 89 10.11 1.10 19.54
#